data_AF-A0A7V8CYY0-F1
#
_entry.id   AF-A0A7V8CYY0-F1
#
_cell.length_a   1.000
_cell.length_b   1.000
_cell.length_c   1.000
_cell.angle_alpha   90.00
_cell.angle_beta   90.00
_cell.angle_gamma   90.00
#
_symmetry.space_group_name_H-M   'P 1'
#
loop_
_entity.id
_entity.type
_entity.pdbx_description
1 polymer ?
#
loop_
_entity_poly.entity_id
_entity_poly.type
_entity_poly.pdbx_seq_one_letter_code
_entity_poly.pdbx_strand_id
1 'polypeptide(L)'
;MGNQREIQQVSPAQRLGVVIPIREGCAASVAAILAPHDRGRFYTYLIEPNTADSIPNLDGDDIHVGAQQAAQLVIQSGGKMWCGYEAFGQHIAQLAPYLSDALFFVGDDTGEIDRFQIAQGKLSICRVHTG
;
A
#
# COMPACT_ATOMS: atom_id res chain seq x y z
N MET A 1 -16.61 15.02 11.82
CA MET A 1 -15.24 14.68 12.24
C MET A 1 -14.64 13.82 11.14
N GLY A 2 -13.44 14.15 10.65
CA GLY A 2 -12.87 13.52 9.45
C GLY A 2 -12.39 12.10 9.71
N ASN A 3 -12.68 11.18 8.78
CA ASN A 3 -12.30 9.77 8.76
C ASN A 3 -10.80 9.57 8.43
N GLN A 4 -9.92 10.30 9.12
CA GLN A 4 -8.48 10.23 8.92
C GLN A 4 -7.93 9.05 9.72
N ARG A 5 -7.50 7.99 9.03
CA ARG A 5 -6.70 6.89 9.60
C ARG A 5 -5.32 6.90 8.95
N GLU A 6 -4.31 6.37 9.64
CA GLU A 6 -2.94 6.29 9.14
C GLU A 6 -2.59 4.84 8.76
N ILE A 7 -1.61 4.68 7.89
CA ILE A 7 -1.07 3.36 7.53
C ILE A 7 0.13 3.13 8.44
N GLN A 8 -0.03 2.24 9.43
CA GLN A 8 1.04 1.89 10.37
C GLN A 8 1.96 0.82 9.77
N GLN A 9 3.26 1.11 9.75
CA GLN A 9 4.30 0.31 9.10
C GLN A 9 4.42 -1.12 9.65
N VAL A 10 4.70 -2.08 8.76
CA VAL A 10 5.18 -3.43 9.13
C VAL A 10 6.69 -3.60 8.88
N SER A 11 7.41 -2.59 8.41
CA SER A 11 8.88 -2.63 8.34
C SER A 11 9.53 -1.25 8.51
N PRO A 12 10.05 -0.93 9.71
CA PRO A 12 10.71 0.35 10.00
C PRO A 12 12.04 0.54 9.27
N ALA A 13 12.65 -0.54 8.75
CA ALA A 13 14.03 -0.54 8.29
C ALA A 13 14.25 0.20 6.95
N GLN A 14 13.19 0.37 6.13
CA GLN A 14 13.28 1.04 4.83
C GLN A 14 12.33 2.23 4.69
N ARG A 15 11.48 2.51 5.69
CA ARG A 15 10.46 3.59 5.70
C ARG A 15 9.45 3.57 4.54
N LEU A 16 9.48 2.55 3.67
CA LEU A 16 8.63 2.43 2.48
C LEU A 16 7.15 2.14 2.77
N GLY A 17 6.82 1.73 3.99
CA GLY A 17 5.51 1.15 4.31
C GLY A 17 5.45 -0.33 3.98
N VAL A 18 4.61 -0.72 3.03
CA VAL A 18 4.38 -2.11 2.62
C VAL A 18 4.82 -2.28 1.17
N VAL A 19 5.67 -3.27 0.90
CA VAL A 19 6.08 -3.63 -0.47
C VAL A 19 5.52 -5.01 -0.77
N ILE A 20 4.69 -5.12 -1.81
CA ILE A 20 4.02 -6.35 -2.19
C ILE A 20 4.42 -6.71 -3.63
N PRO A 21 5.07 -7.87 -3.87
CA PRO A 21 5.38 -8.32 -5.21
C PRO A 21 4.10 -8.52 -6.03
N ILE A 22 4.09 -8.00 -7.25
CA ILE A 22 3.02 -8.23 -8.22
C ILE A 22 3.24 -9.60 -8.85
N ARG A 23 2.17 -10.36 -9.04
CA ARG A 23 2.21 -11.67 -9.71
C ARG A 23 2.73 -11.50 -11.14
N GLU A 24 3.43 -12.53 -11.61
CA GLU A 24 3.99 -12.53 -12.96
C GLU A 24 2.91 -12.25 -14.02
N GLY A 25 3.21 -11.36 -14.96
CA GLY A 25 2.30 -10.97 -16.04
C GLY A 25 1.15 -10.02 -15.62
N CYS A 26 1.04 -9.63 -14.34
CA CYS A 26 -0.07 -8.78 -13.87
C CYS A 26 0.27 -7.28 -13.75
N ALA A 27 1.51 -6.86 -14.05
CA ALA A 27 1.93 -5.45 -13.91
C ALA A 27 1.05 -4.48 -14.68
N ALA A 28 0.67 -4.81 -15.93
CA ALA A 28 -0.20 -3.96 -16.75
C ALA A 28 -1.61 -3.81 -16.15
N SER A 29 -2.15 -4.84 -15.50
CA SER A 29 -3.46 -4.77 -14.82
C SER A 29 -3.39 -3.87 -13.60
N VAL A 30 -2.32 -3.97 -12.81
CA VAL A 30 -2.07 -3.05 -11.69
C VAL A 30 -1.93 -1.62 -12.20
N ALA A 31 -1.11 -1.40 -13.24
CA ALA A 31 -0.93 -0.09 -13.85
C ALA A 31 -2.27 0.51 -14.33
N ALA A 32 -3.15 -0.28 -14.95
CA ALA A 32 -4.46 0.18 -15.40
C ALA A 32 -5.39 0.60 -14.25
N ILE A 33 -5.28 -0.05 -13.07
CA ILE A 33 -6.03 0.33 -11.87
C ILE A 33 -5.48 1.62 -11.25
N LEU A 34 -4.16 1.83 -11.34
CA LEU A 34 -3.51 3.05 -10.84
C LEU A 34 -3.64 4.24 -11.82
N ALA A 35 -3.67 3.98 -13.13
CA ALA A 35 -3.68 4.98 -14.20
C ALA A 35 -4.81 6.02 -14.19
N PRO A 36 -6.07 5.74 -13.78
CA PRO A 36 -7.10 6.77 -13.70
C PRO A 36 -6.86 7.80 -12.59
N HIS A 37 -5.75 7.69 -11.86
CA HIS A 37 -5.46 8.46 -10.66
C HIS A 37 -4.05 9.04 -10.73
N ASP A 38 -3.88 10.30 -10.29
CA ASP A 38 -2.55 10.88 -10.12
C ASP A 38 -1.68 9.95 -9.28
N ARG A 39 -0.40 9.81 -9.65
CA ARG A 39 0.60 9.06 -8.90
C ARG A 39 0.46 9.39 -7.41
N GLY A 40 0.26 8.37 -6.56
CA GLY A 40 0.13 8.54 -5.11
C GLY A 40 -1.29 8.65 -4.57
N ARG A 41 -2.35 8.53 -5.39
CA ARG A 41 -3.70 8.31 -4.85
C ARG A 41 -3.71 7.02 -4.02
N PHE A 42 -4.34 7.07 -2.85
CA PHE A 42 -4.33 5.97 -1.87
C PHE A 42 -2.92 5.58 -1.39
N TYR A 43 -1.91 6.42 -1.58
CA TYR A 43 -0.52 6.15 -1.17
C TYR A 43 0.08 4.91 -1.83
N THR A 44 -0.48 4.49 -2.97
CA THR A 44 -0.01 3.31 -3.69
C THR A 44 0.79 3.71 -4.92
N TYR A 45 1.92 3.03 -5.12
CA TYR A 45 2.85 3.25 -6.22
C TYR A 45 3.18 1.92 -6.90
N LEU A 46 3.29 1.94 -8.22
CA LEU A 46 3.84 0.84 -9.00
C LEU A 46 5.32 1.12 -9.26
N ILE A 47 6.17 0.16 -8.88
CA ILE A 47 7.56 0.09 -9.32
C ILE A 47 7.64 -0.95 -10.43
N GLU A 48 8.07 -0.52 -11.61
CA GLU A 48 8.26 -1.37 -12.77
C GLU A 48 9.51 -2.26 -12.61
N PRO A 49 9.51 -3.47 -13.18
CA PRO A 49 10.63 -4.38 -13.07
C PRO A 49 11.87 -3.78 -13.71
N ASN A 50 13.02 -3.99 -13.08
CA ASN A 50 14.35 -3.52 -13.47
C ASN A 50 14.47 -1.98 -13.55
N THR A 51 13.56 -1.24 -12.92
CA THR A 51 13.66 0.22 -12.78
C THR A 51 14.01 0.62 -11.37
N ALA A 52 14.91 1.59 -11.23
CA ALA A 52 15.03 2.33 -9.98
C ALA A 52 13.97 3.43 -9.95
N ASP A 53 13.37 3.68 -8.80
CA ASP A 53 12.36 4.72 -8.65
C ASP A 53 12.53 5.47 -7.33
N SER A 54 11.95 6.67 -7.26
CA SER A 54 11.88 7.49 -6.06
C SER A 54 10.43 7.63 -5.63
N ILE A 55 10.13 7.18 -4.43
CA ILE A 55 8.79 7.29 -3.84
C ILE A 55 8.78 8.50 -2.92
N PRO A 56 7.93 9.50 -3.18
CA PRO A 56 7.79 10.66 -2.32
C PRO A 56 7.45 10.23 -0.90
N ASN A 57 8.15 10.75 0.10
CA ASN A 57 7.80 10.53 1.50
C ASN A 57 7.07 11.75 2.05
N LEU A 58 5.91 11.57 2.68
CA LEU A 58 5.11 12.68 3.20
C LEU A 58 5.63 13.20 4.53
N ASP A 59 6.34 12.35 5.29
CA ASP A 59 6.81 12.64 6.65
C ASP A 59 8.35 12.77 6.72
N GLY A 60 9.05 12.81 5.58
CA GLY A 60 10.51 12.89 5.57
C GLY A 60 11.10 12.88 4.16
N ASP A 61 12.37 12.46 4.05
CA ASP A 61 13.04 12.35 2.76
C ASP A 61 12.42 11.26 1.88
N ASP A 62 12.37 11.53 0.58
CA ASP A 62 11.99 10.58 -0.46
C ASP A 62 12.79 9.28 -0.32
N ILE A 63 12.13 8.18 -0.68
CA ILE A 63 12.73 6.86 -0.58
C ILE A 63 13.11 6.36 -1.96
N HIS A 64 14.40 6.07 -2.13
CA HIS A 64 14.92 5.50 -3.35
C HIS A 64 14.89 3.98 -3.29
N VAL A 65 14.21 3.38 -4.25
CA VAL A 65 14.16 1.93 -4.42
C VAL A 65 15.06 1.56 -5.60
N GLY A 66 16.06 0.71 -5.35
CA GLY A 66 16.93 0.18 -6.39
C GLY A 66 16.18 -0.83 -7.29
N ALA A 67 16.70 -1.05 -8.49
CA ALA A 67 16.10 -1.97 -9.47
C ALA A 67 15.83 -3.37 -8.89
N GLN A 68 14.57 -3.81 -8.98
CA GLN A 68 14.12 -5.14 -8.57
C GLN A 68 13.71 -5.94 -9.81
N GLN A 69 13.94 -7.26 -9.82
CA GLN A 69 13.61 -8.08 -10.99
C GLN A 69 12.09 -8.19 -11.24
N ALA A 70 11.29 -8.17 -10.18
CA ALA A 70 9.84 -8.26 -10.25
C ALA A 70 9.21 -6.88 -10.06
N ALA A 71 8.04 -6.66 -10.68
CA ALA A 71 7.23 -5.48 -10.43
C ALA A 71 6.68 -5.50 -8.99
N GLN A 72 6.56 -4.34 -8.38
CA GLN A 72 6.13 -4.20 -6.99
C GLN A 72 5.04 -3.16 -6.84
N LEU A 73 4.07 -3.44 -5.98
CA LEU A 73 3.20 -2.43 -5.42
C LEU A 73 3.82 -1.95 -4.11
N VAL A 74 4.02 -0.65 -3.98
CA VAL A 74 4.39 -0.03 -2.72
C VAL A 74 3.20 0.72 -2.16
N ILE A 75 2.85 0.43 -0.92
CA ILE A 75 1.89 1.18 -0.12
C ILE A 75 2.72 2.01 0.85
N GLN A 76 2.83 3.30 0.58
CA GLN A 76 3.59 4.22 1.40
C GLN A 76 2.99 4.31 2.80
N SER A 77 3.87 4.31 3.80
CA SER A 77 3.54 4.63 5.18
C SER A 77 3.55 6.13 5.46
N GLY A 78 2.87 6.54 6.53
CA GLY A 78 3.04 7.89 7.08
C GLY A 78 2.28 8.93 6.27
N GLY A 79 0.97 8.95 6.45
CA GLY A 79 0.09 9.89 5.75
C GLY A 79 -1.33 9.68 6.19
N LYS A 80 -1.94 10.74 6.73
CA LYS A 80 -3.38 10.76 7.01
C LYS A 80 -4.13 10.41 5.73
N MET A 81 -4.92 9.34 5.71
CA MET A 81 -5.69 8.97 4.51
C MET A 81 -6.74 10.03 4.18
N TRP A 82 -6.42 10.94 3.25
CA TRP A 82 -7.31 12.04 2.83
C TRP A 82 -8.51 11.53 2.00
N CYS A 83 -8.36 10.36 1.38
CA CYS A 83 -9.37 9.73 0.53
C CYS A 83 -10.36 8.82 1.30
N GLY A 84 -10.17 8.64 2.61
CA GLY A 84 -11.04 7.84 3.47
C GLY A 84 -10.66 6.37 3.52
N TYR A 85 -10.72 5.81 4.73
CA TYR A 85 -10.29 4.45 5.05
C TYR A 85 -11.01 3.34 4.25
N GLU A 86 -12.34 3.46 4.09
CA GLU A 86 -13.12 2.48 3.33
C GLU A 86 -12.74 2.45 1.84
N ALA A 87 -12.51 3.63 1.26
CA ALA A 87 -12.09 3.75 -0.13
C ALA A 87 -10.68 3.16 -0.35
N PHE A 88 -9.78 3.35 0.62
CA PHE A 88 -8.48 2.67 0.63
C PHE A 88 -8.65 1.14 0.67
N GLY A 89 -9.51 0.62 1.54
CA GLY A 89 -9.80 -0.82 1.60
C GLY A 89 -10.35 -1.38 0.28
N GLN A 90 -11.28 -0.66 -0.35
CA GLN A 90 -11.82 -1.04 -1.67
C GLN A 90 -10.74 -1.01 -2.76
N HIS A 91 -9.86 -0.01 -2.74
CA HIS A 91 -8.72 0.09 -3.66
C HIS A 91 -7.78 -1.12 -3.53
N ILE A 92 -7.37 -1.48 -2.32
CA ILE A 92 -6.54 -2.67 -2.10
C ILE A 92 -7.27 -3.96 -2.50
N ALA A 93 -8.59 -4.05 -2.26
CA ALA A 93 -9.38 -5.21 -2.66
C ALA A 93 -9.42 -5.39 -4.19
N GLN A 94 -9.43 -4.30 -4.96
CA GLN A 94 -9.35 -4.35 -6.44
C GLN A 94 -7.97 -4.83 -6.91
N LEU A 95 -6.90 -4.46 -6.19
CA LEU A 95 -5.53 -4.86 -6.52
C LEU A 95 -5.21 -6.31 -6.10
N ALA A 96 -5.85 -6.80 -5.03
CA ALA A 96 -5.54 -8.10 -4.41
C ALA A 96 -5.40 -9.29 -5.39
N PRO A 97 -6.22 -9.47 -6.44
CA PRO A 97 -6.08 -10.58 -7.39
C PRO A 97 -4.72 -10.64 -8.11
N TYR A 98 -4.04 -9.50 -8.22
CA TYR A 98 -2.79 -9.33 -8.95
C TYR A 98 -1.55 -9.36 -8.04
N LEU A 99 -1.75 -9.41 -6.72
CA LEU A 99 -0.68 -9.30 -5.73
C LEU A 99 -0.34 -10.65 -5.10
N SER A 100 0.91 -10.80 -4.69
CA SER A 100 1.33 -11.91 -3.84
C SER A 100 0.66 -11.82 -2.47
N ASP A 101 0.59 -12.95 -1.75
CA ASP A 101 0.05 -12.97 -0.41
C ASP A 101 0.83 -12.01 0.50
N ALA A 102 0.10 -11.23 1.29
CA ALA A 102 0.66 -10.13 2.08
C ALA A 102 -0.16 -9.90 3.35
N LEU A 103 0.52 -9.36 4.37
CA LEU A 103 -0.08 -8.99 5.65
C LEU A 103 0.47 -7.62 6.07
N PHE A 104 -0.43 -6.69 6.36
CA PHE A 104 -0.05 -5.39 6.91
C PHE A 104 -1.13 -4.83 7.83
N PHE A 105 -0.79 -3.77 8.56
CA PHE A 105 -1.69 -3.13 9.52
C PHE A 105 -1.97 -1.69 9.11
N VAL A 106 -3.17 -1.21 9.40
CA VAL A 106 -3.62 0.16 9.15
C VAL A 106 -4.34 0.62 10.40
N GLY A 107 -4.00 1.77 10.94
CA GLY A 107 -4.50 2.21 12.23
C GLY A 107 -3.92 3.55 12.66
N ASP A 108 -4.39 4.04 13.79
CA ASP A 108 -3.79 5.19 14.47
C ASP A 108 -3.20 4.75 15.81
N ASP A 109 -2.27 5.54 16.35
CA ASP A 109 -1.50 5.18 17.54
C ASP A 109 -2.36 5.15 18.82
N THR A 110 -3.60 5.62 18.75
CA THR A 110 -4.44 5.92 19.91
C THR A 110 -5.85 5.33 19.90
N GLY A 111 -6.31 4.73 18.80
CA GLY A 111 -7.72 4.40 18.60
C GLY A 111 -7.97 2.98 18.10
N GLU A 112 -7.57 2.66 16.87
CA GLU A 112 -7.91 1.37 16.26
C GLU A 112 -6.84 0.88 15.30
N ILE A 113 -6.54 -0.43 15.37
CA ILE A 113 -5.65 -1.10 14.41
C ILE A 113 -6.43 -2.20 13.71
N ASP A 114 -6.40 -2.15 12.38
CA ASP A 114 -6.96 -3.14 11.48
C ASP A 114 -5.85 -3.91 10.77
N ARG A 115 -6.05 -5.22 10.68
CA ARG A 115 -5.20 -6.14 9.93
C ARG A 115 -5.74 -6.31 8.52
N PHE A 116 -4.92 -6.00 7.53
CA PHE A 116 -5.16 -6.22 6.11
C PHE A 116 -4.39 -7.45 5.68
N GLN A 117 -5.11 -8.47 5.21
CA GLN A 117 -4.51 -9.72 4.76
C GLN A 117 -4.96 -10.02 3.33
N ILE A 118 -4.00 -10.09 2.42
CA ILE A 118 -4.18 -10.59 1.06
C ILE A 118 -3.78 -12.06 1.07
N ALA A 119 -4.73 -12.93 0.75
CA ALA A 119 -4.49 -14.36 0.60
C ALA A 119 -5.24 -14.87 -0.63
N GLN A 120 -4.56 -15.62 -1.49
CA GLN A 120 -5.15 -16.23 -2.69
C GLN A 120 -5.90 -15.22 -3.57
N GLY A 121 -5.39 -13.99 -3.65
CA GLY A 121 -5.95 -12.92 -4.47
C GLY A 121 -7.18 -12.22 -3.89
N LYS A 122 -7.46 -12.41 -2.59
CA LYS A 122 -8.58 -11.76 -1.88
C LYS A 122 -8.06 -10.99 -0.68
N LEU A 123 -8.62 -9.79 -0.47
CA LEU A 123 -8.39 -9.01 0.74
C LEU A 123 -9.38 -9.40 1.84
N SER A 124 -8.88 -9.54 3.06
CA SER A 124 -9.68 -9.59 4.29
C SER A 124 -9.17 -8.52 5.25
N ILE A 125 -10.11 -7.83 5.92
CA ILE A 125 -9.83 -6.75 6.88
C ILE A 125 -10.45 -7.15 8.21
N CYS A 126 -9.68 -7.06 9.30
CA CYS A 126 -10.15 -7.41 10.64
C CYS A 126 -9.59 -6.47 11.70
N ARG A 127 -10.47 -5.95 12.57
CA ARG A 127 -10.09 -5.17 13.77
C ARG A 127 -9.31 -6.06 14.72
N VAL A 128 -8.06 -5.69 14.98
CA VAL A 128 -7.18 -6.41 15.91
C VAL A 128 -6.87 -5.64 17.18
N HIS A 129 -7.15 -4.33 17.20
CA HIS A 129 -7.03 -3.49 18.38
C HIS A 129 -8.11 -2.40 18.42
N THR A 130 -8.60 -2.12 19.62
CA THR A 130 -9.49 -1.01 19.98
C THR A 130 -8.99 -0.44 21.30
N GLY A 131 -8.69 0.85 21.33
CA GLY A 131 -8.24 1.60 22.51
C GLY A 131 -9.38 2.07 23.40
#